data_AF-A0A1N6M9B2-F1
#
_entry.id   AF-A0A1N6M9B2-F1
#
_cell.length_a   1.000
_cell.length_b   1.000
_cell.length_c   1.000
_cell.angle_alpha   90.00
_cell.angle_beta   90.00
_cell.angle_gamma   90.00
#
_symmetry.space_group_name_H-M   'P 1'
#
loop_
_entity.id
_entity.type
_entity.pdbx_description
1 polymer ?
#
loop_
_entity_poly.entity_id
_entity_poly.type
_entity_poly.pdbx_seq_one_letter_code
_entity_poly.pdbx_strand_id
1 'polypeptide(L)'
;MEVMNVSKINQKQGCSSALAVVVRIESIADKLLGYLAAIGLVALSSVVLLQIFGRLFLDTPPAWTEELSRYLFIGTVAISVGIAYKRGELVSVELLVNALSQRHAHLFSALVAAIIFIFSWILYPSAVQFAQIGQFQLSPTMFIPMSYVFYSTVVILVNLMFFSALGFIRHLLNLFNAEAM
;
A
#
# COMPACT_ATOMS: atom_id res chain seq x y z
N MET A 1 16.27 -22.12 -12.05
CA MET A 1 15.08 -22.84 -11.55
C MET A 1 14.15 -21.80 -10.96
N GLU A 2 13.04 -21.41 -11.55
CA GLU A 2 12.36 -21.71 -12.80
C GLU A 2 11.71 -20.36 -13.14
N VAL A 3 12.08 -19.77 -14.28
CA VAL A 3 11.52 -18.49 -14.72
C VAL A 3 10.06 -18.76 -15.04
N MET A 4 9.18 -18.42 -14.11
CA MET A 4 7.75 -18.61 -14.24
C MET A 4 7.29 -17.75 -15.42
N ASN A 5 7.06 -18.47 -16.50
CA ASN A 5 6.91 -18.00 -17.86
C ASN A 5 5.70 -17.05 -17.97
N VAL A 6 5.99 -15.78 -18.26
CA VAL A 6 5.01 -14.71 -18.53
C VAL A 6 4.05 -15.11 -19.66
N SER A 7 4.40 -16.09 -20.51
CA SER A 7 3.54 -16.57 -21.59
C SER A 7 2.29 -17.33 -21.14
N LYS A 8 2.21 -17.83 -19.90
CA LYS A 8 1.00 -18.54 -19.41
C LYS A 8 -0.12 -17.61 -18.90
N ILE A 9 0.15 -16.32 -18.71
CA ILE A 9 -0.88 -15.32 -18.38
C ILE A 9 -1.75 -14.99 -19.62
N ASN A 10 -1.27 -15.33 -20.83
CA ASN A 10 -1.87 -14.90 -22.09
C ASN A 10 -2.86 -15.92 -22.71
N GLN A 11 -3.13 -17.07 -22.08
CA GLN A 11 -3.95 -18.15 -22.68
C GLN A 11 -5.31 -18.42 -22.01
N LYS A 12 -5.69 -17.69 -20.96
CA LYS A 12 -7.04 -17.75 -20.37
C LYS A 12 -7.77 -16.39 -20.37
N GLN A 13 -7.42 -15.50 -21.29
CA GLN A 13 -8.07 -14.21 -21.45
C GLN A 13 -9.25 -14.29 -22.43
N GLY A 14 -10.25 -15.10 -22.11
CA GLY A 14 -11.64 -14.84 -22.54
C GLY A 14 -12.24 -13.72 -21.67
N CYS A 15 -11.52 -12.61 -21.55
CA CYS A 15 -11.70 -11.64 -20.48
C CYS A 15 -12.77 -10.61 -20.89
N SER A 16 -13.89 -10.56 -20.17
CA SER A 16 -14.82 -9.42 -20.21
C SER A 16 -14.02 -8.11 -20.16
N SER A 17 -14.34 -7.15 -21.05
CA SER A 17 -13.60 -5.88 -21.20
C SER A 17 -13.41 -5.15 -19.86
N ALA A 18 -14.33 -5.34 -18.91
CA ALA A 18 -14.28 -4.78 -17.57
C ALA A 18 -13.10 -5.30 -16.72
N LEU A 19 -12.80 -6.61 -16.74
CA LEU A 19 -11.72 -7.17 -15.92
C LEU A 19 -10.34 -6.71 -16.42
N ALA A 20 -10.18 -6.58 -17.73
CA ALA A 20 -8.97 -6.02 -18.33
C ALA A 20 -8.73 -4.56 -17.89
N VAL A 21 -9.79 -3.75 -17.79
CA VAL A 21 -9.71 -2.37 -17.31
C VAL A 21 -9.27 -2.31 -15.84
N VAL A 22 -9.87 -3.11 -14.96
CA VAL A 22 -9.52 -3.16 -13.53
C VAL A 22 -8.04 -3.53 -13.34
N VAL A 23 -7.59 -4.61 -13.99
CA VAL A 23 -6.18 -5.05 -13.91
C VAL A 23 -5.24 -3.98 -14.45
N ARG A 24 -5.63 -3.27 -15.52
CA ARG A 24 -4.83 -2.18 -16.07
C ARG A 24 -4.68 -1.02 -15.08
N ILE A 25 -5.77 -0.59 -14.43
CA ILE A 25 -5.74 0.45 -13.40
C ILE A 25 -4.84 0.02 -12.24
N GLU A 26 -5.01 -1.19 -11.73
CA GLU A 26 -4.16 -1.74 -10.66
C GLU A 26 -2.68 -1.77 -11.05
N SER A 27 -2.36 -2.09 -12.31
CA SER A 27 -0.98 -2.16 -12.80
C SER A 27 -0.31 -0.79 -12.91
N ILE A 28 -1.07 0.24 -13.30
CA ILE A 28 -0.57 1.61 -13.41
C ILE A 28 -0.33 2.16 -12.01
N ALA A 29 -1.30 1.99 -11.10
CA ALA A 29 -1.17 2.42 -9.71
C ALA A 29 0.02 1.73 -9.01
N ASP A 30 0.18 0.41 -9.17
CA ASP A 30 1.29 -0.37 -8.61
C ASP A 30 2.65 0.13 -9.11
N LYS A 31 2.79 0.41 -10.41
CA LYS A 31 4.03 0.99 -10.96
C LYS A 31 4.31 2.37 -10.39
N LEU A 32 3.32 3.27 -10.39
CA LEU A 32 3.49 4.65 -9.92
C LEU A 32 3.85 4.68 -8.43
N LEU A 33 3.08 4.00 -7.59
CA LEU A 33 3.33 3.91 -6.15
C LEU A 33 4.66 3.18 -5.88
N GLY A 34 5.00 2.17 -6.68
CA GLY A 34 6.27 1.46 -6.58
C GLY A 34 7.48 2.35 -6.88
N TYR A 35 7.40 3.20 -7.91
CA TYR A 35 8.45 4.19 -8.20
C TYR A 35 8.57 5.22 -7.07
N LEU A 36 7.46 5.73 -6.54
CA LEU A 36 7.47 6.67 -5.42
C LEU A 36 8.06 6.04 -4.15
N ALA A 37 7.71 4.79 -3.86
CA ALA A 37 8.26 4.04 -2.74
C ALA A 37 9.77 3.79 -2.90
N ALA A 38 10.23 3.48 -4.11
CA ALA A 38 11.66 3.31 -4.40
C ALA A 38 12.45 4.62 -4.17
N ILE A 39 11.91 5.76 -4.62
CA ILE A 39 12.50 7.08 -4.35
C ILE A 39 12.55 7.35 -2.85
N GLY A 40 11.46 7.09 -2.13
CA GLY A 40 11.38 7.24 -0.67
C GLY A 40 12.41 6.39 0.06
N LEU A 41 12.60 5.14 -0.38
CA LEU A 41 13.60 4.22 0.17
C LEU A 41 15.03 4.72 -0.08
N VAL A 42 15.35 5.18 -1.30
CA VAL A 42 16.68 5.75 -1.61
C VAL A 42 16.95 6.99 -0.77
N ALA A 43 15.96 7.87 -0.61
CA ALA A 43 16.07 9.05 0.25
C ALA A 43 16.30 8.64 1.72
N LEU A 44 15.51 7.70 2.24
CA LEU A 44 15.65 7.16 3.60
C LEU A 44 17.05 6.59 3.83
N SER A 45 17.52 5.72 2.92
CA SER A 45 18.86 5.13 3.02
C SER A 45 19.95 6.19 2.98
N SER A 46 19.81 7.22 2.13
CA SER A 46 20.79 8.31 2.05
C SER A 46 20.86 9.12 3.36
N VAL A 47 19.71 9.40 3.98
CA VAL A 47 19.64 10.11 5.27
C VAL A 47 20.27 9.27 6.39
N VAL A 48 19.99 7.96 6.42
CA VAL A 48 20.59 7.06 7.42
C VAL A 48 22.09 6.93 7.21
N LEU A 49 22.58 6.86 5.98
CA LEU A 49 24.02 6.86 5.69
C LEU A 49 24.68 8.18 6.13
N LEU A 50 24.03 9.32 5.90
CA LEU A 50 24.50 10.62 6.40
C LEU A 50 24.54 10.64 7.94
N GLN A 51 23.55 10.06 8.60
CA GLN A 51 23.52 9.96 10.06
C GLN A 51 24.68 9.09 10.59
N ILE A 52 24.96 7.95 9.95
CA ILE A 52 26.10 7.10 10.29
C ILE A 52 27.41 7.85 10.09
N PHE A 53 27.58 8.52 8.94
CA PHE A 53 28.75 9.35 8.67
C PHE A 53 28.92 10.44 9.74
N GLY A 54 27.85 11.14 10.09
CA GLY A 54 27.89 12.18 11.13
C GLY A 54 28.31 11.64 12.50
N ARG A 55 27.90 10.43 12.87
CA ARG A 55 28.32 9.79 14.13
C ARG A 55 29.77 9.30 14.15
N LEU A 56 30.36 9.05 12.98
CA LEU A 56 31.71 8.53 12.86
C LEU A 56 32.76 9.63 12.64
N PHE A 57 32.40 10.71 11.97
CA PHE A 57 33.35 11.72 11.49
C PHE A 57 33.08 13.15 11.98
N LEU A 58 31.93 13.43 12.59
CA LEU A 58 31.61 14.76 13.15
C LEU A 58 31.55 14.71 14.67
N ASP A 59 31.99 15.79 15.33
CA ASP A 59 31.88 15.93 16.79
C ASP A 59 30.41 16.02 17.25
N THR A 60 29.55 16.61 16.41
CA THR A 60 28.11 16.75 16.67
C THR A 60 27.29 16.24 15.47
N PRO A 61 26.68 15.04 15.58
CA PRO A 61 25.85 14.48 14.52
C PRO A 61 24.62 15.36 14.25
N PRO A 62 24.18 15.52 12.98
CA PRO A 62 23.02 16.34 12.67
C PRO A 62 21.73 15.72 13.19
N ALA A 63 21.15 16.29 14.25
CA ALA A 63 19.98 15.73 14.94
C ALA A 63 18.73 15.58 14.06
N TRP A 64 18.57 16.43 13.03
CA TRP A 64 17.41 16.38 12.12
C TRP A 64 17.33 15.08 11.31
N THR A 65 18.46 14.38 11.12
CA THR A 65 18.50 13.12 10.36
C THR A 65 17.67 12.01 11.02
N GLU A 66 17.57 12.02 12.35
CA GLU A 66 16.74 11.07 13.11
C GLU A 66 15.24 11.31 12.91
N GLU A 67 14.83 12.58 12.85
CA GLU A 67 13.43 12.93 12.56
C GLU A 67 13.08 12.65 11.11
N LEU A 68 13.92 13.09 10.17
CA LEU A 68 13.65 12.94 8.75
C LEU A 68 13.59 11.47 8.33
N SER A 69 14.49 10.62 8.84
CA SER A 69 14.45 9.17 8.54
C SER A 69 13.13 8.54 8.98
N ARG A 70 12.61 8.89 10.17
CA ARG A 70 11.29 8.43 10.61
C ARG A 70 10.16 8.90 9.69
N TYR A 71 10.20 10.16 9.25
CA TYR A 71 9.16 10.71 8.37
C TYR A 71 9.20 10.08 6.97
N LEU A 72 10.39 9.88 6.41
CA LEU A 72 10.58 9.18 5.13
C LEU A 72 10.13 7.71 5.20
N PHE A 73 10.43 7.04 6.32
CA PHE A 73 9.96 5.67 6.55
C PHE A 73 8.43 5.60 6.58
N ILE A 74 7.78 6.44 7.40
CA ILE A 74 6.32 6.53 7.50
C ILE A 74 5.69 6.84 6.13
N GLY A 75 6.24 7.81 5.39
CA GLY A 75 5.76 8.15 4.05
C GLY A 75 5.90 7.01 3.05
N THR A 76 7.04 6.31 3.06
CA THR A 76 7.29 5.16 2.17
C THR A 76 6.31 4.02 2.45
N VAL A 77 6.06 3.71 3.73
CA VAL A 77 5.05 2.72 4.14
C VAL A 77 3.65 3.15 3.68
N ALA A 78 3.31 4.42 3.86
CA ALA A 78 1.99 4.95 3.48
C ALA A 78 1.69 4.81 1.99
N ILE A 79 2.69 5.01 1.14
CA ILE A 79 2.59 4.83 -0.31
C ILE A 79 2.55 3.34 -0.69
N SER A 80 3.29 2.50 0.03
CA SER A 80 3.47 1.08 -0.33
C SER A 80 2.34 0.16 0.14
N VAL A 81 1.56 0.56 1.14
CA VAL A 81 0.55 -0.31 1.79
C VAL A 81 -0.48 -0.87 0.81
N GLY A 82 -0.89 -0.08 -0.19
CA GLY A 82 -1.84 -0.51 -1.22
C GLY A 82 -1.28 -1.62 -2.11
N ILE A 83 0.01 -1.53 -2.46
CA ILE A 83 0.72 -2.57 -3.22
C ILE A 83 0.83 -3.85 -2.39
N ALA A 84 1.23 -3.73 -1.11
CA ALA A 84 1.34 -4.87 -0.20
C ALA A 84 -0.01 -5.58 -0.04
N TYR A 85 -1.11 -4.83 0.10
CA TYR A 85 -2.46 -5.37 0.13
C TYR A 85 -2.80 -6.15 -1.15
N LYS A 86 -2.57 -5.56 -2.33
CA LYS A 86 -2.84 -6.21 -3.63
C LYS A 86 -2.08 -7.53 -3.78
N ARG A 87 -0.84 -7.59 -3.29
CA ARG A 87 0.05 -8.76 -3.37
C ARG A 87 -0.24 -9.81 -2.30
N GLY A 88 -1.13 -9.54 -1.35
CA GLY A 88 -1.38 -10.44 -0.22
C GLY A 88 -0.23 -10.50 0.78
N GLU A 89 0.67 -9.49 0.77
CA GLU A 89 1.83 -9.42 1.67
C GLU A 89 1.47 -8.87 3.06
N LEU A 90 0.25 -8.34 3.22
CA LEU A 90 -0.32 -8.11 4.55
C LEU A 90 -0.62 -9.44 5.21
N VAL A 91 -0.51 -9.49 6.54
CA VAL A 91 -0.74 -10.70 7.33
C VAL A 91 -2.08 -11.33 6.94
N SER A 92 -2.02 -12.48 6.28
CA SER A 92 -3.14 -13.18 5.68
C SER A 92 -3.06 -14.67 5.99
N VAL A 93 -4.20 -15.31 6.18
CA VAL A 93 -4.28 -16.75 6.44
C VAL A 93 -4.47 -17.49 5.11
N GLU A 94 -3.36 -17.70 4.39
CA GLU A 94 -3.38 -18.35 3.07
C GLU A 94 -3.88 -19.80 3.13
N LEU A 95 -3.61 -20.52 4.23
CA LEU A 95 -4.07 -21.90 4.43
C LEU A 95 -5.60 -22.02 4.35
N LEU A 96 -6.33 -21.04 4.88
CA LEU A 96 -7.80 -21.04 4.85
C LEU A 96 -8.32 -20.81 3.44
N VAL A 97 -7.72 -19.87 2.70
CA VAL A 97 -8.13 -19.55 1.33
C VAL A 97 -7.82 -20.71 0.38
N ASN A 98 -6.67 -21.37 0.55
CA ASN A 98 -6.24 -22.49 -0.28
C ASN A 98 -7.04 -23.78 -0.02
N ALA A 99 -7.69 -23.91 1.14
CA ALA A 99 -8.56 -25.04 1.47
C ALA A 99 -9.98 -24.92 0.86
N LEU A 100 -10.37 -23.73 0.40
CA LEU A 100 -11.68 -23.48 -0.18
C LEU A 100 -11.71 -23.84 -1.67
N SER A 101 -12.87 -24.25 -2.18
CA SER A 101 -13.05 -24.37 -3.63
C SER A 101 -13.02 -22.98 -4.29
N GLN A 102 -12.65 -22.93 -5.57
CA GLN A 102 -12.34 -21.68 -6.29
C GLN A 102 -13.42 -20.60 -6.15
N ARG A 103 -14.70 -20.97 -6.18
CA ARG A 103 -15.84 -20.05 -5.99
C ARG A 103 -15.90 -19.49 -4.57
N HIS A 104 -15.74 -20.33 -3.55
CA HIS A 104 -15.76 -19.89 -2.16
C HIS A 104 -14.54 -19.05 -1.81
N ALA A 105 -13.38 -19.35 -2.39
CA ALA A 105 -12.17 -18.53 -2.22
C ALA A 105 -12.38 -17.10 -2.77
N HIS A 106 -13.01 -16.95 -3.94
CA HIS A 106 -13.33 -15.63 -4.49
C HIS A 106 -14.39 -14.88 -3.66
N LEU A 107 -15.43 -15.58 -3.18
CA LEU A 107 -16.45 -14.96 -2.31
C LEU A 107 -15.85 -14.49 -0.98
N PHE A 108 -15.01 -15.33 -0.36
CA PHE A 108 -14.31 -14.98 0.87
C PHE A 108 -13.37 -13.78 0.67
N SER A 109 -12.60 -13.79 -0.42
CA SER A 109 -11.69 -12.68 -0.74
C SER A 109 -12.45 -11.37 -1.03
N ALA A 110 -13.61 -11.45 -1.68
CA ALA A 110 -14.50 -10.31 -1.87
C ALA A 110 -15.03 -9.78 -0.52
N LEU A 111 -15.46 -10.67 0.37
CA LEU A 111 -15.92 -10.30 1.71
C LEU A 111 -14.81 -9.58 2.50
N VAL A 112 -13.58 -10.12 2.49
CA VAL A 112 -12.42 -9.49 3.14
C VAL A 112 -12.13 -8.11 2.55
N ALA A 113 -12.15 -7.99 1.22
CA ALA A 113 -11.98 -6.70 0.54
C ALA A 113 -13.06 -5.68 0.93
N ALA A 114 -14.32 -6.11 1.02
CA ALA A 114 -15.43 -5.25 1.46
C ALA A 114 -15.25 -4.78 2.92
N ILE A 115 -14.84 -5.66 3.83
CA ILE A 115 -14.57 -5.29 5.24
C ILE A 115 -13.44 -4.25 5.29
N ILE A 116 -12.34 -4.47 4.57
CA ILE A 116 -11.21 -3.52 4.56
C ILE A 116 -11.62 -2.16 3.99
N PHE A 117 -12.43 -2.15 2.93
CA PHE A 117 -12.99 -0.93 2.36
C PHE A 117 -13.85 -0.18 3.38
N ILE A 118 -14.82 -0.87 3.99
CA ILE A 118 -15.74 -0.28 4.98
C ILE A 118 -14.97 0.25 6.19
N PHE A 119 -14.03 -0.52 6.71
CA PHE A 119 -13.18 -0.11 7.82
C PHE A 119 -12.37 1.15 7.48
N SER A 120 -11.73 1.16 6.30
CA SER A 120 -10.96 2.31 5.84
C SER A 120 -11.84 3.54 5.63
N TRP A 121 -13.06 3.35 5.13
CA TRP A 121 -14.06 4.41 4.94
C TRP A 121 -14.51 5.00 6.28
N ILE A 122 -14.81 4.17 7.27
CA ILE A 122 -15.24 4.61 8.61
C ILE A 122 -14.12 5.41 9.30
N LEU A 123 -12.87 4.98 9.18
CA LEU A 123 -11.74 5.66 9.82
C LEU A 123 -11.27 6.91 9.09
N TYR A 124 -11.58 7.06 7.80
CA TYR A 124 -11.07 8.17 6.98
C TYR A 124 -11.35 9.56 7.58
N PRO A 125 -12.58 9.91 8.02
CA PRO A 125 -12.84 11.21 8.65
C PRO A 125 -12.02 11.43 9.92
N SER A 126 -11.88 10.41 10.76
CA SER A 126 -11.07 10.49 11.99
C SER A 126 -9.59 10.67 11.68
N ALA A 127 -9.08 10.04 10.62
CA ALA A 127 -7.70 10.24 10.17
C ALA A 127 -7.46 11.66 9.65
N VAL A 128 -8.43 12.26 8.96
CA VAL A 128 -8.34 13.66 8.53
C VAL A 128 -8.34 14.61 9.74
N GLN A 129 -9.21 14.38 10.73
CA GLN A 129 -9.20 15.17 11.97
C GLN A 129 -7.88 15.02 12.72
N PHE A 130 -7.35 13.80 12.81
CA PHE A 130 -6.03 13.53 13.40
C PHE A 130 -4.92 14.30 12.67
N ALA A 131 -4.93 14.32 11.34
CA ALA A 131 -3.96 15.06 10.54
C ALA A 131 -4.01 16.58 10.78
N GLN A 132 -5.21 17.12 11.03
CA GLN A 132 -5.40 18.55 11.32
C GLN A 132 -4.85 18.96 12.69
N ILE A 133 -4.89 18.08 13.69
CA ILE A 133 -4.30 18.34 15.03
C ILE A 133 -2.80 18.64 14.90
N GLY A 134 -2.11 17.98 13.96
CA GLY A 134 -0.69 18.18 13.71
C GLY A 134 -0.29 19.59 13.25
N GLN A 135 -1.24 20.46 12.89
CA GLN A 135 -0.95 21.87 12.60
C GLN A 135 -0.52 22.66 13.83
N PHE A 136 -0.93 22.22 15.02
CA PHE A 136 -0.62 22.88 16.29
C PHE A 136 0.63 22.30 16.97
N GLN A 137 1.30 21.33 16.35
CA GLN A 137 2.46 20.65 16.90
C GLN A 137 3.64 20.72 15.92
N LEU A 138 4.76 21.30 16.35
CA LEU A 138 6.00 21.35 15.58
C LEU A 138 6.92 20.19 15.96
N SER A 139 7.68 19.68 14.98
CA SER A 139 8.75 18.72 15.22
C SER A 139 9.90 19.39 16.01
N PRO A 140 10.45 18.76 17.07
CA PRO A 140 11.47 19.37 17.92
C PRO A 140 12.72 19.85 17.20
N THR A 141 13.18 19.11 16.18
CA THR A 141 14.48 19.38 15.55
C THR A 141 14.35 20.11 14.21
N MET A 142 13.35 19.76 13.40
CA MET A 142 13.16 20.39 12.08
C MET A 142 12.19 21.57 12.08
N PHE A 143 11.46 21.82 13.18
CA PHE A 143 10.41 22.83 13.28
C PHE A 143 9.35 22.76 12.16
N ILE A 144 9.08 21.57 11.63
CA ILE A 144 8.03 21.34 10.63
C ILE A 144 6.72 20.99 11.35
N PRO A 145 5.56 21.49 10.89
CA PRO A 145 4.26 21.03 11.37
C PRO A 145 4.10 19.50 11.24
N MET A 146 3.72 18.84 12.32
CA MET A 146 3.50 17.39 12.33
C MET A 146 2.32 16.95 11.46
N SER A 147 1.51 17.90 10.97
CA SER A 147 0.42 17.65 10.02
C SER A 147 0.89 16.86 8.80
N TYR A 148 2.05 17.18 8.22
CA TYR A 148 2.60 16.44 7.07
C TYR A 148 2.81 14.95 7.37
N VAL A 149 3.29 14.65 8.58
CA VAL A 149 3.49 13.27 9.03
C VAL A 149 2.16 12.60 9.28
N PHE A 150 1.22 13.27 9.94
CA PHE A 150 -0.10 12.69 10.25
C PHE A 150 -0.98 12.49 9.01
N TYR A 151 -0.78 13.27 7.95
CA TYR A 151 -1.41 13.02 6.65
C TYR A 151 -1.00 11.67 6.03
N SER A 152 0.10 11.05 6.47
CA SER A 152 0.45 9.69 6.04
C SER A 152 -0.63 8.68 6.41
N THR A 153 -1.33 8.86 7.54
CA THR A 153 -2.44 8.01 7.96
C THR A 153 -3.60 8.11 6.96
N VAL A 154 -3.88 9.32 6.46
CA VAL A 154 -4.89 9.53 5.41
C VAL A 154 -4.47 8.82 4.13
N VAL A 155 -3.20 8.95 3.72
CA VAL A 155 -2.65 8.29 2.53
C VAL A 155 -2.77 6.76 2.64
N ILE A 156 -2.49 6.18 3.82
CA ILE A 156 -2.67 4.74 4.08
C ILE A 156 -4.12 4.32 3.82
N LEU A 157 -5.08 5.01 4.45
CA LEU A 157 -6.50 4.65 4.33
C LEU A 157 -7.02 4.82 2.91
N VAL A 158 -6.61 5.88 2.21
CA VAL A 158 -6.98 6.09 0.80
C VAL A 158 -6.41 4.99 -0.09
N ASN A 159 -5.16 4.59 0.11
CA ASN A 159 -4.56 3.49 -0.64
C ASN A 159 -5.28 2.16 -0.39
N LEU A 160 -5.55 1.83 0.87
CA LEU A 160 -6.29 0.61 1.23
C LEU A 160 -7.70 0.63 0.64
N MET A 161 -8.41 1.75 0.74
CA MET A 161 -9.74 1.93 0.16
C MET A 161 -9.72 1.74 -1.37
N PHE A 162 -8.74 2.33 -2.06
CA PHE A 162 -8.59 2.21 -3.51
C PHE A 162 -8.33 0.76 -3.96
N PHE A 163 -7.32 0.10 -3.40
CA PHE A 163 -6.99 -1.27 -3.82
C PHE A 163 -8.01 -2.31 -3.35
N SER A 164 -8.64 -2.13 -2.18
CA SER A 164 -9.71 -3.03 -1.73
C SER A 164 -10.97 -2.92 -2.59
N ALA A 165 -11.33 -1.72 -3.05
CA ALA A 165 -12.42 -1.54 -3.99
C ALA A 165 -12.15 -2.27 -5.33
N LEU A 166 -10.94 -2.11 -5.89
CA LEU A 166 -10.55 -2.81 -7.13
C LEU A 166 -10.50 -4.33 -6.93
N GLY A 167 -9.94 -4.79 -5.80
CA GLY A 167 -9.91 -6.19 -5.41
C GLY A 167 -11.31 -6.78 -5.29
N PHE A 168 -12.25 -6.07 -4.67
CA PHE A 168 -13.65 -6.48 -4.56
C PHE A 168 -14.29 -6.66 -5.95
N ILE A 169 -14.17 -5.66 -6.83
CA ILE A 169 -14.71 -5.72 -8.20
C ILE A 169 -14.09 -6.90 -8.96
N ARG A 170 -12.78 -7.09 -8.86
CA ARG A 170 -12.06 -8.19 -9.50
C ARG A 170 -12.57 -9.55 -9.04
N HIS A 171 -12.78 -9.74 -7.73
CA HIS A 171 -13.32 -10.98 -7.19
C HIS A 171 -14.77 -11.23 -7.60
N LEU A 172 -15.61 -10.19 -7.66
CA LEU A 172 -16.97 -10.31 -8.19
C LEU A 172 -17.00 -10.70 -9.67
N LEU A 173 -16.21 -10.03 -10.52
CA LEU A 173 -16.13 -10.36 -11.95
C LEU A 173 -15.66 -11.81 -12.17
N ASN A 174 -14.71 -12.28 -11.38
CA ASN A 174 -14.24 -13.67 -11.44
C ASN A 174 -15.30 -14.68 -10.99
N LEU A 175 -16.18 -14.32 -10.04
CA LEU A 175 -17.30 -15.17 -9.64
C LEU A 175 -18.30 -15.35 -10.78
N PHE A 176 -18.70 -14.26 -11.44
CA PHE A 176 -19.65 -14.34 -12.57
C PHE A 176 -19.09 -15.10 -13.77
N ASN A 177 -17.79 -14.96 -14.05
CA ASN A 177 -17.15 -15.71 -15.13
C ASN A 177 -17.02 -17.21 -14.80
N ALA A 178 -16.96 -17.59 -13.52
CA ALA A 178 -16.88 -18.99 -13.10
C ALA A 178 -18.23 -19.72 -13.18
N GLU A 179 -19.36 -19.00 -13.23
CA GLU A 179 -20.70 -19.58 -13.40
C GLU A 179 -21.08 -19.81 -14.87
N ALA A 180 -20.30 -19.27 -15.81
CA ALA A 180 -20.54 -19.40 -17.25
C ALA A 180 -19.82 -20.60 -17.92
N MET A 181 -19.12 -21.43 -17.15
CA MET A 181 -18.41 -22.66 -17.59
C MET A 181 -18.98 -23.89 -16.89
#